data_AF-A0A258BVF2-F1
#
_entry.id   AF-A0A258BVF2-F1
#
_cell.length_a   1.000
_cell.length_b   1.000
_cell.length_c   1.000
_cell.angle_alpha   90.00
_cell.angle_beta   90.00
_cell.angle_gamma   90.00
#
_symmetry.space_group_name_H-M   'P 1'
#
loop_
_entity.id
_entity.type
_entity.pdbx_description
1 polymer ?
#
loop_
_entity_poly.entity_id
_entity_poly.type
_entity_poly.pdbx_seq_one_letter_code
_entity_poly.pdbx_strand_id
1 'polypeptide(L)' 'TPLEVIAALKPDVLVKGGDYTKETIVGADIVEARGGEVVIVPLVPGHSTTASIARSNAGA' A
#
# COMPACT_ATOMS: atom_id res chain seq x y z
N THR A 1 8.37 2.27 -11.84
CA THR A 1 7.88 2.18 -10.44
C THR A 1 6.99 3.40 -10.18
N PRO A 2 6.22 3.51 -9.07
CA PRO A 2 5.41 4.72 -8.82
C PRO A 2 6.24 5.94 -8.34
N LEU A 3 7.56 5.80 -8.19
CA LEU A 3 8.44 6.82 -7.60
C LEU A 3 8.33 8.18 -8.30
N GLU A 4 8.38 8.19 -9.64
CA GLU A 4 8.32 9.42 -10.44
C GLU A 4 7.01 10.19 -10.20
N VAL A 5 5.89 9.47 -10.12
CA VAL A 5 4.57 10.07 -9.87
C VAL A 5 4.49 10.60 -8.44
N ILE A 6 5.02 9.87 -7.45
CA ILE A 6 5.04 10.34 -6.05
C ILE A 6 5.90 11.61 -5.91
N ALA A 7 7.08 11.63 -6.55
CA ALA A 7 7.96 12.80 -6.54
C ALA A 7 7.35 14.02 -7.24
N ALA A 8 6.55 13.80 -8.29
CA ALA A 8 5.86 14.86 -9.02
C ALA A 8 4.63 15.39 -8.26
N LEU A 9 3.77 14.49 -7.77
CA LEU A 9 2.52 14.82 -7.08
C LEU A 9 2.72 15.27 -5.65
N LYS A 10 3.83 14.89 -5.02
CA LYS A 10 4.25 15.44 -3.74
C LYS A 10 3.22 15.27 -2.62
N PRO A 11 2.58 14.09 -2.45
CA PRO A 11 1.43 13.93 -1.57
C PRO A 11 1.79 14.22 -0.10
N ASP A 12 0.84 14.79 0.64
CA ASP A 12 0.94 15.00 2.09
C ASP A 12 0.75 13.69 2.86
N VAL A 13 0.01 12.73 2.29
CA VAL A 13 -0.21 11.41 2.89
C VAL A 13 -0.06 10.31 1.83
N LEU A 14 0.75 9.31 2.11
CA LEU A 14 0.93 8.12 1.28
C LEU A 14 0.41 6.89 2.02
N VAL A 15 -0.62 6.26 1.46
CA VAL A 15 -1.30 5.11 2.09
C VAL A 15 -0.98 3.82 1.34
N LYS A 16 -0.60 2.78 2.08
CA LYS A 16 -0.54 1.41 1.57
C LYS A 16 -1.28 0.44 2.48
N GLY A 17 -2.19 -0.34 1.90
CA GLY A 17 -2.80 -1.47 2.60
C GLY A 17 -1.91 -2.70 2.51
N GLY A 18 -1.90 -3.53 3.55
CA GLY A 18 -1.17 -4.80 3.50
C GLY A 18 -0.32 -5.08 4.72
N ASP A 19 0.63 -5.96 4.47
CA ASP A 19 1.71 -6.45 5.31
C ASP A 19 3.05 -5.74 5.02
N TYR A 20 2.99 -4.56 4.38
CA TYR A 20 4.17 -3.73 4.11
C TYR A 20 4.82 -3.25 5.41
N THR A 21 6.13 -3.08 5.39
CA THR A 21 6.83 -2.22 6.35
C THR A 21 7.10 -0.86 5.72
N LYS A 22 7.30 0.18 6.53
CA LYS A 22 7.54 1.54 6.00
C LYS A 22 8.74 1.57 5.03
N GLU A 23 9.79 0.83 5.33
CA GLU A 23 11.03 0.78 4.56
C GLU A 23 10.84 0.13 3.17
N THR A 24 9.77 -0.66 3.01
CA THR A 24 9.44 -1.33 1.75
C THR A 24 8.54 -0.50 0.83
N ILE A 25 8.02 0.64 1.31
CA ILE A 25 7.12 1.49 0.53
C ILE A 25 7.93 2.46 -0.34
N VAL A 26 7.83 2.28 -1.65
CA VAL A 26 8.44 3.19 -2.64
C VAL A 26 7.91 4.62 -2.45
N GLY A 27 8.83 5.56 -2.20
CA GLY A 27 8.53 6.98 -2.03
C GLY A 27 8.15 7.41 -0.61
N ALA A 28 8.20 6.50 0.38
CA ALA A 28 7.99 6.83 1.78
C ALA A 28 8.99 7.88 2.29
N ASP A 29 10.27 7.71 1.94
CA ASP A 29 11.37 8.62 2.24
C ASP A 29 11.12 10.04 1.73
N ILE A 30 10.64 10.17 0.47
CA ILE A 30 10.33 11.46 -0.15
C ILE A 30 9.19 12.17 0.58
N VAL A 31 8.16 11.43 1.01
CA VAL A 31 6.99 11.96 1.70
C VAL A 31 7.36 12.39 3.11
N GLU A 32 8.01 11.52 3.90
CA GLU A 32 8.42 11.80 5.28
C GLU A 32 9.46 12.94 5.35
N ALA A 33 10.42 12.99 4.41
CA ALA A 33 11.42 14.07 4.35
C ALA A 33 10.81 15.46 4.12
N ARG A 34 9.57 15.52 3.64
CA ARG A 34 8.81 16.75 3.42
C ARG A 34 7.78 17.03 4.52
N GLY A 35 7.79 16.23 5.58
CA GLY A 35 6.85 16.32 6.70
C GLY A 35 5.49 15.69 6.43
N GLY A 36 5.36 14.92 5.34
CA GLY A 36 4.15 14.14 5.07
C GLY A 36 4.09 12.85 5.87
N GLU A 37 2.95 12.17 5.82
CA GLU A 37 2.67 10.96 6.58
C GLU A 37 2.63 9.72 5.69
N VAL A 38 3.21 8.61 6.18
CA VAL A 38 3.10 7.29 5.55
C VAL A 38 2.25 6.40 6.45
N VAL A 39 1.12 5.94 5.92
CA VAL A 39 0.12 5.15 6.65
C VAL A 39 0.05 3.74 6.07
N ILE A 40 0.19 2.74 6.94
CA ILE A 40 -0.02 1.34 6.59
C ILE A 40 -1.36 0.89 7.16
N VAL A 41 -2.26 0.46 6.28
CA VAL A 41 -3.60 -0.02 6.66
C VAL A 41 -3.57 -1.55 6.76
N PRO A 42 -3.90 -2.15 7.92
CA PRO A 42 -3.94 -3.60 8.07
C PRO A 42 -4.94 -4.26 7.12
N LEU A 43 -4.62 -5.48 6.67
CA LEU A 43 -5.58 -6.29 5.92
C LEU A 43 -6.75 -6.71 6.80
N VAL A 44 -7.95 -6.65 6.24
CA VAL A 44 -9.15 -7.22 6.88
C VAL A 44 -9.15 -8.74 6.61
N PRO A 45 -9.19 -9.59 7.65
CA PRO A 45 -9.21 -11.04 7.48
C PRO A 45 -10.34 -11.51 6.56
N GLY A 46 -10.05 -12.45 5.65
CA GLY A 46 -11.04 -12.99 4.70
C GLY A 46 -11.36 -12.11 3.48
N HIS A 47 -10.86 -10.87 3.45
CA HIS A 47 -11.05 -9.91 2.36
C HIS A 47 -9.77 -9.69 1.53
N SER A 48 -9.13 -10.77 1.11
CA SER A 48 -8.02 -10.71 0.14
C SER A 48 -8.45 -11.21 -1.22
N THR A 49 -7.79 -10.74 -2.29
CA THR A 49 -8.00 -11.26 -3.64
C THR A 49 -7.70 -12.77 -3.71
N THR A 50 -6.66 -13.23 -3.01
CA THR A 50 -6.34 -14.66 -2.89
C THR A 50 -7.51 -15.45 -2.29
N ALA A 51 -8.10 -14.96 -1.20
CA ALA A 51 -9.28 -15.60 -0.59
C ALA A 51 -10.49 -15.55 -1.53
N SER A 52 -10.68 -14.46 -2.27
CA SER A 52 -11.74 -14.34 -3.27
C SER A 52 -11.58 -15.36 -4.41
N ILE A 53 -10.37 -15.53 -4.94
CA ILE A 53 -10.06 -16.52 -5.98
C ILE A 53 -10.23 -17.94 -5.44
N ALA A 54 -9.74 -18.23 -4.23
CA ALA A 54 -9.89 -19.54 -3.61
C ALA A 54 -11.37 -19.92 -3.43
N ARG A 55 -12.22 -18.98 -2.98
CA ARG A 55 -13.69 -19.19 -2.91
C ARG A 55 -14.31 -19.42 -4.28
N SER A 56 -13.87 -18.67 -5.30
CA SER A 56 -14.36 -18.85 -6.67
C SER A 56 -14.01 -20.24 -7.22
N ASN A 57 -12.81 -20.75 -6.91
CA ASN A 57 -12.35 -22.06 -7.38
C ASN A 57 -12.93 -23.23 -6.58
N ALA A 58 -13.26 -23.02 -5.29
CA ALA A 58 -13.84 -24.06 -4.43
C ALA A 58 -15.31 -24.38 -4.76
N GLY A 59 -15.97 -23.54 -5.56
CA GLY A 59 -17.32 -23.76 -6.08
C GLY A 59 -17.38 -24.40 -7.47
N ALA A 60 -16.24 -24.80 -8.04
CA ALA A 60 -16.12 -25.50 -9.33
C ALA A 60 -15.96 -27.01 -9.16
#